data_AF-X1JF37-F1
#
_entry.id   AF-X1JF37-F1
#
_cell.length_a   1.000
_cell.length_b   1.000
_cell.length_c   1.000
_cell.angle_alpha   90.00
_cell.angle_beta   90.00
_cell.angle_gamma   90.00
#
_symmetry.space_group_name_H-M   'P 1'
#
loop_
_entity.id
_entity.type
_entity.pdbx_description
1 polymer ?
#
loop_
_entity_poly.entity_id
_entity_poly.type
_entity_poly.pdbx_seq_one_letter_code
_entity_poly.pdbx_strand_id
1 'polypeptide(L)'
;MSPVTIMLKWKTVNVAITENDEEVLVDVLAGMTGKNRVIKFLGVPVITGRILRVYRDAEQIVDVDVTLFTADYRLLVVDLPLAEGQLCKAGFKDTSDAPATYKLIIGYEETG
;
A
#
# COMPACT_ATOMS: atom_id res chain seq x y z
N MET A 1 11.12 -31.51 -8.44
CA MET A 1 10.95 -30.11 -7.95
C MET A 1 9.85 -30.14 -6.91
N SER A 2 10.13 -29.75 -5.66
CA SER A 2 9.08 -29.54 -4.67
C SER A 2 8.24 -28.33 -5.08
N PRO A 3 6.91 -28.34 -4.88
CA PRO A 3 6.07 -27.20 -5.23
C PRO A 3 6.48 -25.98 -4.38
N VAL A 4 6.74 -24.86 -5.05
CA VAL A 4 6.88 -23.57 -4.37
C VAL A 4 5.51 -23.20 -3.83
N THR A 5 5.36 -23.15 -2.50
CA THR A 5 4.10 -22.71 -1.89
C THR A 5 4.04 -21.20 -1.91
N ILE A 6 3.13 -20.64 -2.70
CA ILE A 6 2.78 -19.21 -2.67
C ILE A 6 1.72 -19.00 -1.60
N MET A 7 2.02 -18.16 -0.61
CA MET A 7 1.06 -17.78 0.41
C MET A 7 0.64 -16.32 0.23
N LEU A 8 -0.64 -16.08 -0.09
CA LEU A 8 -1.23 -14.75 -0.05
C LEU A 8 -1.47 -14.34 1.40
N LYS A 9 -0.89 -13.21 1.79
CA LYS A 9 -0.97 -12.64 3.14
C LYS A 9 -1.61 -11.26 3.07
N TRP A 10 -2.35 -10.90 4.11
CA TRP A 10 -3.07 -9.64 4.21
C TRP A 10 -2.65 -8.89 5.46
N LYS A 11 -2.52 -7.57 5.36
CA LYS A 11 -2.30 -6.68 6.50
C LYS A 11 -3.16 -5.44 6.38
N THR A 12 -3.47 -4.85 7.52
CA THR A 12 -4.06 -3.52 7.62
C THR A 12 -3.13 -2.65 8.44
N VAL A 13 -2.85 -1.44 7.95
CA VAL A 13 -2.10 -0.42 8.65
C VAL A 13 -2.99 0.81 8.81
N ASN A 14 -2.74 1.58 9.87
CA ASN A 14 -3.41 2.86 10.09
C ASN A 14 -2.47 3.98 9.66
N VAL A 15 -3.00 4.95 8.92
CA VAL A 15 -2.29 6.16 8.49
C VAL A 15 -3.01 7.35 9.10
N ALA A 16 -2.35 8.05 10.01
CA ALA A 16 -2.89 9.20 10.71
C ALA A 16 -2.45 10.48 9.99
N ILE A 17 -3.39 11.19 9.37
CA ILE A 17 -3.17 12.52 8.79
C ILE A 17 -3.47 13.54 9.88
N THR A 18 -2.47 14.33 10.25
CA THR A 18 -2.56 15.28 11.37
C THR A 18 -2.72 16.72 10.91
N GLU A 19 -2.26 17.03 9.70
CA GLU A 19 -2.32 18.38 9.13
C GLU A 19 -2.88 18.34 7.70
N ASN A 20 -3.44 19.47 7.27
CA ASN A 20 -4.01 19.61 5.93
C ASN A 20 -2.91 19.69 4.88
N ASP A 21 -3.20 19.19 3.67
CA ASP A 21 -2.24 19.15 2.55
C ASP A 21 -0.94 18.37 2.87
N GLU A 22 -0.92 17.54 3.89
CA GLU A 22 0.22 16.70 4.27
C GLU A 22 0.31 15.43 3.40
N GLU A 23 1.53 14.98 3.06
CA GLU A 23 1.74 13.60 2.64
C GLU A 23 2.20 12.77 3.83
N VAL A 24 1.40 11.79 4.22
CA VAL A 24 1.74 10.87 5.32
C VAL A 24 1.94 9.48 4.76
N LEU A 25 3.12 8.92 5.00
CA LEU A 25 3.52 7.57 4.59
C LEU A 25 3.90 6.74 5.81
N VAL A 26 3.56 5.46 5.79
CA VAL A 26 4.00 4.48 6.79
C VAL A 26 4.71 3.32 6.10
N ASP A 27 5.60 2.67 6.83
CA ASP A 27 6.28 1.45 6.39
C ASP A 27 5.26 0.30 6.34
N VAL A 28 5.02 -0.27 5.15
CA VAL A 28 3.97 -1.29 4.97
C VAL A 28 4.52 -2.70 4.78
N LEU A 29 5.64 -2.84 4.06
CA LEU A 29 6.27 -4.13 3.83
C LEU A 29 7.73 -3.96 3.44
N ALA A 30 8.63 -4.69 4.09
CA ALA A 30 10.03 -4.79 3.69
C ALA A 30 10.27 -6.09 2.91
N GLY A 31 11.17 -6.04 1.93
CA GLY A 31 11.79 -7.23 1.37
C GLY A 31 12.70 -7.90 2.40
N MET A 32 12.83 -9.22 2.35
CA MET A 32 13.49 -10.02 3.38
C MET A 32 14.33 -11.13 2.76
N THR A 33 15.52 -11.37 3.30
CA THR A 33 16.41 -12.45 2.88
C THR A 33 15.69 -13.79 2.85
N GLY A 34 15.85 -14.53 1.75
CA GLY A 34 15.25 -15.85 1.57
C GLY A 34 13.73 -15.85 1.38
N LYS A 35 13.08 -14.68 1.30
CA LYS A 35 11.65 -14.54 0.96
C LYS A 35 11.49 -13.72 -0.31
N ASN A 36 10.66 -14.20 -1.23
CA ASN A 36 10.20 -13.38 -2.34
C ASN A 36 8.83 -12.81 -1.99
N ARG A 37 8.75 -11.49 -1.83
CA ARG A 37 7.51 -10.78 -1.51
C ARG A 37 7.08 -9.94 -2.69
N VAL A 38 5.83 -10.09 -3.09
CA VAL A 38 5.23 -9.30 -4.17
C VAL A 38 3.90 -8.75 -3.68
N ILE A 39 3.77 -7.42 -3.58
CA ILE A 39 2.49 -6.79 -3.28
C ILE A 39 1.62 -6.93 -4.53
N LYS A 40 0.41 -7.45 -4.33
CA LYS A 40 -0.58 -7.72 -5.37
C LYS A 40 -1.80 -6.83 -5.28
N PHE A 41 -2.12 -6.36 -4.07
CA PHE A 41 -3.34 -5.60 -3.82
C PHE A 41 -3.10 -4.46 -2.84
N LEU A 42 -3.69 -3.31 -3.13
CA LEU A 42 -3.82 -2.17 -2.25
C LEU A 42 -5.30 -1.86 -2.06
N GLY A 43 -5.72 -1.54 -0.85
CA GLY A 43 -7.12 -1.21 -0.54
C GLY A 43 -7.22 -0.05 0.42
N VAL A 44 -8.16 0.85 0.16
CA VAL A 44 -8.39 2.06 0.96
C VAL A 44 -9.89 2.37 1.00
N PRO A 45 -10.40 3.07 2.02
CA PRO A 45 -11.75 3.60 2.01
C PRO A 45 -11.90 4.70 0.94
N VAL A 46 -13.11 4.82 0.38
CA VAL A 46 -13.48 5.84 -0.60
C VAL A 46 -13.76 7.16 0.11
N ILE A 47 -12.85 8.11 -0.03
CA ILE A 47 -12.90 9.38 0.72
C ILE A 47 -12.46 10.50 -0.22
N THR A 48 -13.23 11.57 -0.29
CA THR A 48 -12.90 12.73 -1.11
C THR A 48 -11.64 13.42 -0.60
N GLY A 49 -10.84 13.97 -1.51
CA GLY A 49 -9.66 14.76 -1.16
C GLY A 49 -8.50 13.91 -0.62
N ARG A 50 -8.37 12.67 -1.09
CA ARG A 50 -7.27 11.78 -0.71
C ARG A 50 -6.69 11.12 -1.95
N ILE A 51 -5.37 11.09 -2.02
CA ILE A 51 -4.64 10.42 -3.08
C ILE A 51 -3.81 9.31 -2.43
N LEU A 52 -4.01 8.06 -2.84
CA LEU A 52 -3.16 6.95 -2.43
C LEU A 52 -1.78 7.13 -3.04
N ARG A 53 -0.76 7.09 -2.17
CA ARG A 53 0.64 7.17 -2.53
C ARG A 53 1.34 5.90 -2.11
N VAL A 54 2.08 5.26 -3.02
CA VAL A 54 2.92 4.10 -2.70
C VAL A 54 4.29 4.28 -3.31
N TYR A 55 5.31 4.04 -2.49
CA TYR A 55 6.71 4.14 -2.84
C TYR A 55 7.41 2.82 -2.58
N ARG A 56 8.34 2.47 -3.46
CA ARG A 56 9.38 1.49 -3.18
C ARG A 56 10.69 2.26 -3.11
N ASP A 57 11.28 2.30 -1.93
CA ASP A 57 12.42 3.15 -1.63
C ASP A 57 12.09 4.63 -1.95
N ALA A 58 12.78 5.24 -2.93
CA ALA A 58 12.53 6.62 -3.37
C ALA A 58 11.62 6.73 -4.61
N GLU A 59 11.24 5.61 -5.23
CA GLU A 59 10.44 5.61 -6.46
C GLU A 59 8.95 5.59 -6.13
N GLN A 60 8.19 6.55 -6.67
CA GLN A 60 6.73 6.55 -6.57
C GLN A 60 6.13 5.60 -7.61
N ILE A 61 5.42 4.58 -7.13
CA ILE A 61 4.81 3.54 -7.96
C ILE A 61 3.31 3.78 -8.13
N VAL A 62 2.66 4.36 -7.12
CA VAL A 62 1.21 4.63 -7.14
C VAL A 62 0.97 6.09 -6.78
N ASP A 63 0.18 6.74 -7.62
CA ASP A 63 -0.41 8.07 -7.44
C ASP A 63 -1.85 8.00 -7.99
N VAL A 64 -2.80 7.68 -7.13
CA VAL A 64 -4.19 7.41 -7.54
C VAL A 64 -5.16 8.07 -6.58
N ASP A 65 -6.08 8.88 -7.12
CA ASP A 65 -7.20 9.43 -6.36
C ASP A 65 -8.09 8.30 -5.81
N VAL A 66 -8.32 8.28 -4.50
CA VAL A 66 -9.03 7.17 -3.86
C VAL A 66 -10.52 7.17 -4.20
N THR A 67 -11.07 8.25 -4.73
CA THR A 67 -12.47 8.29 -5.22
C THR A 67 -12.70 7.35 -6.41
N LEU A 68 -11.63 6.94 -7.09
CA LEU A 68 -11.68 5.92 -8.15
C LEU A 68 -11.86 4.49 -7.60
N PHE A 69 -11.65 4.28 -6.30
CA PHE A 69 -11.94 3.00 -5.64
C PHE A 69 -13.44 2.94 -5.38
N THR A 70 -14.25 2.65 -6.40
CA THR A 70 -15.72 2.65 -6.26
C THR A 70 -16.23 1.36 -5.61
N ALA A 71 -17.56 1.22 -5.48
CA ALA A 71 -18.18 -0.05 -5.07
C ALA A 71 -17.74 -1.25 -5.93
N ASP A 72 -17.41 -0.98 -7.20
CA ASP A 72 -16.94 -1.95 -8.19
C ASP A 72 -15.41 -2.17 -8.12
N TYR A 73 -14.64 -1.17 -7.63
CA TYR A 73 -13.18 -1.21 -7.50
C TYR A 73 -12.76 -1.11 -6.02
N ARG A 74 -12.80 -2.23 -5.30
CA ARG A 74 -12.42 -2.26 -3.86
C ARG A 74 -10.93 -2.42 -3.60
N LEU A 75 -10.20 -2.94 -4.59
CA LEU A 75 -8.76 -3.19 -4.51
C LEU A 75 -8.09 -2.73 -5.80
N LEU A 76 -7.02 -1.96 -5.66
CA LEU A 76 -6.10 -1.68 -6.74
C LEU A 76 -5.14 -2.86 -6.88
N VAL A 77 -5.19 -3.52 -8.03
CA VAL A 77 -4.26 -4.60 -8.38
C VAL A 77 -2.92 -3.98 -8.79
N VAL A 78 -1.84 -4.51 -8.24
CA VAL A 78 -0.46 -4.10 -8.55
C VAL A 78 0.42 -5.35 -8.71
N ASP A 79 1.62 -5.16 -9.24
CA ASP A 79 2.65 -6.20 -9.27
C ASP A 79 3.97 -5.59 -8.82
N LEU A 80 4.13 -5.44 -7.50
CA LEU A 80 5.26 -4.74 -6.90
C LEU A 80 6.16 -5.72 -6.15
N PRO A 81 7.24 -6.24 -6.78
CA PRO A 81 8.21 -7.07 -6.11
C PRO A 81 9.10 -6.24 -5.18
N LEU A 82 9.46 -6.85 -4.04
CA LEU A 82 10.39 -6.29 -3.05
C LEU A 82 11.61 -7.19 -2.91
N ALA A 83 12.77 -6.71 -3.36
CA ALA A 83 14.05 -7.36 -3.12
C ALA A 83 14.52 -7.15 -1.67
N GLU A 84 15.48 -7.98 -1.23
CA GLU A 84 16.11 -7.83 0.08
C GLU A 84 16.66 -6.40 0.28
N GLY A 85 16.35 -5.81 1.43
CA GLY A 85 16.75 -4.44 1.77
C GLY A 85 15.81 -3.35 1.25
N GLN A 86 14.87 -3.65 0.35
CA GLN A 86 13.89 -2.68 -0.12
C GLN A 86 12.75 -2.49 0.86
N LEU A 87 12.23 -1.27 0.92
CA LEU A 87 11.11 -0.90 1.77
C LEU A 87 9.97 -0.32 0.94
N CYS A 88 8.79 -0.91 1.06
CA CYS A 88 7.56 -0.33 0.58
C CYS A 88 6.98 0.58 1.66
N LYS A 89 6.72 1.84 1.29
CA LYS A 89 5.97 2.81 2.09
C LYS A 89 4.68 3.15 1.38
N ALA A 90 3.60 3.30 2.12
CA ALA A 90 2.33 3.69 1.56
C ALA A 90 1.54 4.58 2.50
N GLY A 91 0.65 5.38 1.94
CA GLY A 91 -0.23 6.23 2.70
C GLY A 91 -1.00 7.17 1.80
N PHE A 92 -1.22 8.40 2.25
CA PHE A 92 -2.09 9.34 1.57
C PHE A 92 -1.40 10.69 1.43
N LYS A 93 -1.58 11.30 0.25
CA LYS A 93 -1.50 12.74 0.11
C LYS A 93 -2.89 13.31 0.41
N ASP A 94 -2.95 14.12 1.46
CA ASP A 94 -4.10 14.92 1.84
C ASP A 94 -4.31 16.05 0.83
N THR A 95 -5.56 16.32 0.48
CA THR A 95 -5.99 17.52 -0.24
C THR A 95 -7.28 18.11 0.37
N SER A 96 -7.58 17.81 1.65
CA SER A 96 -8.80 18.31 2.31
C SER A 96 -8.71 18.43 3.84
N ASP A 97 -9.46 19.41 4.37
CA ASP A 97 -9.15 20.11 5.63
C ASP A 97 -9.30 19.37 6.98
N ALA A 98 -9.53 18.05 7.00
CA ALA A 98 -9.87 17.34 8.24
C ALA A 98 -8.84 16.25 8.61
N PRO A 99 -8.12 16.42 9.73
CA PRO A 99 -7.28 15.37 10.33
C PRO A 99 -8.10 14.12 10.65
N ALA A 100 -7.58 12.96 10.29
CA ALA A 100 -8.23 11.68 10.53
C ALA A 100 -7.24 10.52 10.37
N THR A 101 -7.62 9.37 10.91
CA THR A 101 -6.88 8.12 10.71
C THR A 101 -7.63 7.23 9.72
N TYR A 102 -6.93 6.78 8.68
CA TYR A 102 -7.48 5.93 7.64
C TYR A 102 -6.80 4.57 7.62
N LYS A 103 -7.56 3.55 7.23
CA LYS A 103 -7.04 2.19 7.05
C LYS A 103 -6.50 2.02 5.64
N LEU A 104 -5.31 1.45 5.53
CA LEU A 104 -4.74 0.97 4.30
C LEU A 104 -4.56 -0.55 4.40
N ILE A 105 -5.03 -1.27 3.40
CA ILE A 105 -4.95 -2.73 3.30
C ILE A 105 -3.88 -3.05 2.26
N ILE A 106 -3.01 -4.00 2.58
CA ILE A 106 -2.09 -4.60 1.62
C ILE A 106 -2.34 -6.12 1.52
N GLY A 107 -2.40 -6.62 0.29
CA GLY A 107 -2.36 -8.04 -0.02
C GLY A 107 -1.07 -8.36 -0.75
N TYR A 108 -0.28 -9.31 -0.25
CA TYR A 108 1.02 -9.66 -0.84
C TYR A 108 1.24 -11.18 -0.85
N GLU A 109 1.87 -11.66 -1.91
CA GLU A 109 2.34 -13.04 -2.01
C GLU A 109 3.71 -13.16 -1.34
N GLU A 110 3.94 -14.29 -0.69
CA GLU A 110 5.24 -14.66 -0.13
C GLU A 110 5.58 -16.11 -0.50
N THR A 111 6.81 -16.32 -0.95
CA THR A 111 7.41 -17.65 -1.20
C THR A 111 8.82 -17.73 -0.61
N GLY A 112 9.32 -18.98 -0.45
CA GLY A 112 10.59 -19.26 0.21
C GLY A 112 10.42 -19.33 1.72
#